data_AF-A0A497RFR7-F1
#
_entry.id   AF-A0A497RFR7-F1
#
_cell.length_a   1.000
_cell.length_b   1.000
_cell.length_c   1.000
_cell.angle_alpha   90.00
_cell.angle_beta   90.00
_cell.angle_gamma   90.00
#
_symmetry.space_group_name_H-M   'P 1'
#
loop_
_entity.id
_entity.type
_entity.pdbx_description
1 polymer ?
#
loop_
_entity_poly.entity_id
_entity_poly.type
_entity_poly.pdbx_seq_one_letter_code
_entity_poly.pdbx_strand_id
1 'polypeptide(L)'
;MEGLRGQLILLSGFIMLLGCLTLTILLNEYVMTYQYPYDLSGVDVVKIIKFLVGRFMEETFENIASMINVSNETPTYITSNLTSNFDDLKNSLEFYYRMEGRYVDLEVKGIDVTCNGSVTMRYSISILYDDGKLHSFEIVEGEVIV
;
A
#
# COMPACT_ATOMS: atom_id res chain seq x y z
N MET A 1 22.74 -13.61 -57.78
CA MET A 1 22.82 -13.02 -56.42
C MET A 1 21.45 -12.79 -55.77
N GLU A 2 20.32 -13.08 -56.45
CA GLU A 2 18.98 -12.81 -55.92
C GLU A 2 18.45 -13.90 -54.96
N GLY A 3 18.77 -15.17 -55.20
CA GLY A 3 18.38 -16.28 -54.30
C GLY A 3 19.00 -16.18 -52.90
N LEU A 4 20.23 -15.67 -52.79
CA LEU A 4 20.91 -15.44 -51.51
C LEU A 4 20.21 -14.35 -50.69
N ARG A 5 19.70 -13.29 -51.34
CA ARG A 5 18.91 -12.24 -50.68
C ARG A 5 17.57 -12.78 -50.18
N GLY A 6 16.89 -13.62 -50.96
CA GLY A 6 15.64 -14.27 -50.54
C GLY A 6 15.81 -15.17 -49.31
N GLN A 7 16.90 -15.95 -49.27
CA GLN A 7 17.23 -16.79 -48.11
C GLN A 7 17.59 -15.97 -46.86
N LEU A 8 18.30 -14.85 -47.03
CA LEU A 8 18.61 -13.93 -45.93
C LEU A 8 17.36 -13.26 -45.36
N ILE A 9 16.38 -12.90 -46.21
CA ILE A 9 15.10 -12.33 -45.78
C ILE A 9 14.24 -13.38 -45.05
N LEU A 10 14.22 -14.62 -45.53
CA LEU A 10 13.54 -15.71 -44.84
C LEU A 10 14.17 -16.03 -43.48
N LEU A 11 15.51 -16.01 -43.41
CA LEU A 11 16.25 -16.24 -42.18
C LEU A 11 16.03 -15.11 -41.16
N SER A 12 16.01 -13.85 -41.61
CA SER A 12 15.73 -12.72 -40.72
C SER A 12 14.29 -12.75 -40.18
N GLY A 13 13.31 -13.13 -41.00
CA GLY A 13 11.93 -13.34 -40.55
C GLY A 13 11.79 -14.45 -39.51
N PHE A 14 12.53 -15.55 -39.68
CA PHE A 14 12.55 -16.65 -38.72
C PHE A 14 13.18 -16.25 -37.38
N ILE A 15 14.30 -15.53 -37.40
CA ILE A 15 14.95 -15.02 -36.17
C ILE A 15 14.03 -14.03 -35.45
N MET A 16 13.34 -13.17 -36.20
CA MET A 16 12.41 -12.18 -35.63
C MET A 16 11.21 -12.87 -34.96
N LEU A 17 10.67 -13.94 -35.56
CA LEU A 17 9.60 -14.75 -34.95
C LEU A 17 10.05 -15.43 -33.65
N LEU A 18 11.25 -16.02 -33.62
CA LEU A 18 11.81 -16.59 -32.40
C LEU A 18 12.04 -15.53 -31.31
N GLY A 19 12.47 -14.32 -31.71
CA GLY A 19 12.60 -13.17 -30.81
C GLY A 19 11.26 -12.78 -30.19
N CYS A 20 10.20 -12.65 -30.99
CA CYS A 20 8.86 -12.32 -30.49
C CYS A 20 8.30 -13.40 -29.56
N LEU A 21 8.53 -14.68 -29.87
CA LEU A 21 8.04 -15.79 -29.07
C LEU A 21 8.76 -15.85 -27.72
N THR A 22 10.07 -15.64 -27.72
CA THR A 22 10.88 -15.56 -26.49
C THR A 22 10.49 -14.34 -25.65
N LEU A 23 10.28 -13.19 -26.28
CA LEU A 23 9.82 -11.98 -25.59
C LEU A 23 8.43 -12.17 -24.97
N THR A 24 7.52 -12.87 -25.66
CA THR A 24 6.18 -13.18 -25.15
C THR A 24 6.25 -14.11 -23.95
N ILE A 25 7.12 -15.14 -23.99
CA ILE A 25 7.35 -16.03 -22.84
C ILE A 25 7.92 -15.25 -21.66
N LEU A 26 8.93 -14.40 -21.89
CA LEU A 26 9.52 -13.56 -20.85
C LEU A 26 8.53 -12.56 -20.27
N LEU A 27 7.68 -11.94 -21.10
CA LEU A 27 6.61 -11.05 -20.63
C LEU A 27 5.55 -11.81 -19.85
N ASN A 28 5.22 -13.03 -20.27
CA ASN A 28 4.26 -13.87 -19.56
C ASN A 28 4.82 -14.33 -18.21
N GLU A 29 6.07 -14.79 -18.16
CA GLU A 29 6.77 -15.09 -16.91
C GLU A 29 6.91 -13.83 -16.05
N TYR A 30 7.24 -12.69 -16.63
CA TYR A 30 7.31 -11.42 -15.91
C TYR A 30 5.95 -11.05 -15.31
N VAL A 31 4.85 -11.11 -16.06
CA VAL A 31 3.49 -10.86 -15.53
C VAL A 31 3.11 -11.88 -14.45
N MET A 32 3.45 -13.15 -14.64
CA MET A 32 3.18 -14.22 -13.68
C MET A 32 4.08 -14.16 -12.42
N THR A 33 5.26 -13.57 -12.51
CA THR A 33 6.19 -13.39 -11.37
C THR A 33 6.07 -12.02 -10.71
N TYR A 34 5.53 -11.02 -11.43
CA TYR A 34 5.13 -9.71 -10.89
C TYR A 34 3.79 -9.78 -10.16
N GLN A 35 3.02 -10.86 -10.38
CA GLN A 35 2.21 -11.40 -9.29
C GLN A 35 3.18 -11.89 -8.22
N TYR A 36 3.54 -10.99 -7.32
CA TYR A 36 4.20 -11.29 -6.05
C TYR A 36 3.72 -12.66 -5.55
N PRO A 37 4.62 -13.53 -5.07
CA PRO A 37 4.21 -14.73 -4.36
C PRO A 37 3.67 -14.31 -2.98
N TYR A 38 2.56 -13.58 -2.95
CA TYR A 38 1.75 -13.46 -1.76
C TYR A 38 1.06 -14.80 -1.61
N ASP A 39 1.43 -15.52 -0.56
CA ASP A 39 0.51 -16.46 0.05
C ASP A 39 -0.77 -15.67 0.35
N LEU A 40 -1.80 -15.86 -0.48
CA LEU A 40 -3.13 -15.26 -0.37
C LEU A 40 -3.90 -15.82 0.84
N SER A 41 -3.19 -16.31 1.87
CA SER A 41 -3.78 -16.46 3.18
C SER A 41 -4.16 -15.04 3.65
N GLY A 42 -5.44 -14.82 3.97
CA GLY A 42 -5.89 -13.50 4.44
C GLY A 42 -5.08 -12.98 5.65
N VAL A 43 -4.34 -13.86 6.34
CA VAL A 43 -3.44 -13.54 7.46
C VAL A 43 -2.32 -12.59 7.03
N ASP A 44 -1.72 -12.78 5.85
CA ASP A 44 -0.65 -11.89 5.38
C ASP A 44 -1.20 -10.56 4.87
N VAL A 45 -2.41 -10.57 4.32
CA VAL A 45 -3.13 -9.34 3.94
C VAL A 45 -3.38 -8.46 5.16
N VAL A 46 -3.86 -9.03 6.27
CA VAL A 46 -4.10 -8.29 7.51
C VAL A 46 -2.80 -7.69 8.07
N LYS A 47 -1.68 -8.43 8.03
CA LYS A 47 -0.36 -7.91 8.44
C LYS A 47 0.09 -6.73 7.57
N ILE A 48 -0.15 -6.80 6.25
CA ILE A 48 0.20 -5.72 5.33
C ILE A 48 -0.63 -4.47 5.63
N ILE A 49 -1.95 -4.62 5.81
CA ILE A 49 -2.82 -3.49 6.16
C ILE A 49 -2.35 -2.85 7.48
N LYS A 50 -2.05 -3.68 8.50
CA LYS A 50 -1.49 -3.21 9.77
C LYS A 50 -0.19 -2.42 9.61
N PHE A 51 0.73 -2.93 8.78
CA PHE A 51 1.98 -2.23 8.49
C PHE A 51 1.76 -0.90 7.76
N LEU A 52 0.89 -0.87 6.74
CA LEU A 52 0.59 0.34 5.97
C LEU A 52 -0.06 1.41 6.84
N VAL A 53 -1.03 1.04 7.68
CA VAL A 53 -1.71 1.94 8.61
C VAL A 53 -0.70 2.54 9.60
N GLY A 54 0.13 1.71 10.24
CA GLY A 54 1.13 2.19 11.19
C GLY A 54 2.12 3.17 10.56
N ARG A 55 2.65 2.81 9.39
CA ARG A 55 3.61 3.65 8.66
C ARG A 55 3.01 4.96 8.17
N PHE A 56 1.76 4.95 7.70
CA PHE A 56 1.06 6.15 7.32
C PHE A 56 0.88 7.12 8.50
N MET A 57 0.51 6.60 9.68
CA MET A 57 0.35 7.42 10.88
C MET A 57 1.67 8.06 11.30
N GLU A 58 2.76 7.30 11.30
CA GLU A 58 4.12 7.78 11.60
C GLU A 58 4.54 8.89 10.63
N GLU A 59 4.55 8.63 9.33
CA GLU A 59 5.01 9.58 8.31
C GLU A 59 4.14 10.85 8.26
N THR A 60 2.81 10.71 8.37
CA THR A 60 1.89 11.85 8.36
C THR A 60 2.05 12.70 9.61
N PHE A 61 2.23 12.08 10.77
CA PHE A 61 2.46 12.82 12.02
C PHE A 61 3.80 13.56 12.01
N GLU A 62 4.89 12.93 11.59
CA GLU A 62 6.19 13.59 11.45
C GLU A 62 6.11 14.81 10.54
N ASN A 63 5.43 14.67 9.38
CA ASN A 63 5.22 15.76 8.45
C ASN A 63 4.41 16.90 9.09
N ILE A 64 3.28 16.61 9.75
CA ILE A 64 2.45 17.63 10.38
C ILE A 64 3.20 18.29 11.56
N ALA A 65 3.89 17.51 12.40
CA ALA A 65 4.66 18.00 13.53
C ALA A 65 5.79 18.95 13.09
N SER A 66 6.48 18.62 11.99
CA SER A 66 7.53 19.47 11.42
C SER A 66 7.02 20.82 10.90
N MET A 67 5.74 20.89 10.50
CA MET A 67 5.12 22.12 9.99
C MET A 67 4.64 23.04 11.11
N ILE A 68 4.58 22.57 12.35
CA ILE A 68 3.99 23.34 13.45
C ILE A 68 5.07 23.83 14.40
N ASN A 69 5.33 25.13 14.31
CA ASN A 69 6.17 25.83 15.27
C ASN A 69 5.42 25.89 16.62
N VAL A 70 6.05 25.37 17.67
CA VAL A 70 5.47 25.08 19.01
C VAL A 70 4.62 26.25 19.54
N SER A 71 3.29 26.14 19.44
CA SER A 71 2.35 27.01 20.14
C SER A 71 1.24 26.15 20.76
N ASN A 72 0.52 26.63 21.77
CA ASN A 72 -0.40 25.79 22.54
C ASN A 72 -1.74 25.48 21.81
N GLU A 73 -1.97 26.04 20.61
CA GLU A 73 -3.16 25.77 19.77
C GLU A 73 -2.98 24.56 18.83
N THR A 74 -1.79 23.94 18.87
CA THR A 74 -1.31 22.88 17.97
C THR A 74 -2.04 21.51 18.03
N PRO A 75 -2.45 20.96 19.18
CA PRO A 75 -2.92 19.56 19.26
C PRO A 75 -4.21 19.28 18.49
N THR A 76 -5.19 20.19 18.57
CA THR A 76 -6.49 20.04 17.90
C THR A 76 -6.32 20.08 16.37
N TYR A 77 -5.46 20.98 15.87
CA TYR A 77 -5.15 21.09 14.45
C TYR A 77 -4.43 19.84 13.91
N ILE A 78 -3.45 19.32 14.66
CA ILE A 78 -2.77 18.05 14.33
C ILE A 78 -3.80 16.92 14.24
N THR A 79 -4.66 16.80 15.25
CA THR A 79 -5.65 15.72 15.33
C THR A 79 -6.64 15.80 14.18
N SER A 80 -7.16 16.99 13.85
CA SER A 80 -8.11 17.15 12.73
C SER A 80 -7.48 16.82 11.38
N ASN A 81 -6.23 17.22 11.16
CA ASN A 81 -5.54 17.00 9.90
C ASN A 81 -5.13 15.53 9.73
N LEU A 82 -4.65 14.89 10.80
CA LEU A 82 -4.42 13.44 10.83
C LEU A 82 -5.70 12.65 10.55
N THR A 83 -6.81 13.02 11.17
CA THR A 83 -8.10 12.33 10.96
C THR A 83 -8.54 12.46 9.51
N SER A 84 -8.45 13.66 8.92
CA SER A 84 -8.80 13.88 7.51
C SER A 84 -7.91 13.05 6.56
N ASN A 85 -6.60 13.05 6.76
CA ASN A 85 -5.67 12.27 5.93
C ASN A 85 -5.91 10.76 6.11
N PHE A 86 -6.25 10.34 7.34
CA PHE A 86 -6.59 8.95 7.62
C PHE A 86 -7.88 8.52 6.94
N ASP A 87 -8.89 9.38 6.86
CA ASP A 87 -10.13 9.10 6.12
C ASP A 87 -9.85 8.88 4.62
N ASP A 88 -8.90 9.61 4.03
CA ASP A 88 -8.48 9.40 2.64
C ASP A 88 -7.77 8.04 2.45
N LEU A 89 -6.89 7.66 3.40
CA LEU A 89 -6.27 6.34 3.42
C LEU A 89 -7.34 5.24 3.55
N LYS A 90 -8.29 5.42 4.48
CA LYS A 90 -9.41 4.51 4.70
C LYS A 90 -10.16 4.28 3.41
N ASN A 91 -10.66 5.34 2.79
CA ASN A 91 -11.41 5.26 1.54
C ASN A 91 -10.64 4.54 0.44
N SER A 92 -9.32 4.78 0.35
CA SER A 92 -8.46 4.15 -0.65
C SER A 92 -8.28 2.65 -0.43
N LEU A 93 -8.03 2.23 0.83
CA LEU A 93 -7.87 0.82 1.17
C LEU A 93 -9.19 0.05 1.04
N GLU A 94 -10.29 0.63 1.51
CA GLU A 94 -11.63 0.04 1.34
C GLU A 94 -11.96 -0.15 -0.14
N PHE A 95 -11.72 0.87 -0.97
CA PHE A 95 -11.96 0.78 -2.40
C PHE A 95 -11.12 -0.32 -3.05
N TYR A 96 -9.82 -0.35 -2.78
CA TYR A 96 -8.90 -1.32 -3.36
C TYR A 96 -9.31 -2.76 -3.03
N TYR A 97 -9.52 -3.08 -1.75
CA TYR A 97 -9.89 -4.43 -1.34
C TYR A 97 -11.31 -4.82 -1.78
N ARG A 98 -12.23 -3.87 -1.85
CA ARG A 98 -13.59 -4.11 -2.37
C ARG A 98 -13.60 -4.47 -3.84
N MET A 99 -12.71 -3.90 -4.65
CA MET A 99 -12.53 -4.32 -6.05
C MET A 99 -12.07 -5.77 -6.18
N GLU A 100 -11.33 -6.29 -5.19
CA GLU A 100 -10.91 -7.70 -5.11
C GLU A 100 -11.98 -8.62 -4.48
N GLY A 101 -13.16 -8.09 -4.14
CA GLY A 101 -14.23 -8.84 -3.48
C GLY A 101 -14.00 -9.06 -1.98
N ARG A 102 -13.08 -8.31 -1.37
CA ARG A 102 -12.75 -8.38 0.06
C ARG A 102 -13.33 -7.17 0.79
N TYR A 103 -13.69 -7.35 2.04
CA TYR A 103 -14.13 -6.28 2.93
C TYR A 103 -13.00 -5.89 3.87
N VAL A 104 -12.71 -4.59 3.91
CA VAL A 104 -11.85 -3.95 4.88
C VAL A 104 -12.64 -2.77 5.43
N ASP A 105 -12.59 -2.58 6.74
CA ASP A 105 -13.05 -1.36 7.40
C ASP A 105 -12.02 -0.93 8.43
N LEU A 106 -11.76 0.37 8.45
CA LEU A 106 -10.75 1.00 9.30
C LEU A 106 -11.45 2.05 10.15
N GLU A 107 -11.22 2.04 11.45
CA GLU A 107 -11.85 3.00 12.36
C GLU A 107 -10.82 3.55 13.34
N VAL A 108 -10.76 4.87 13.43
CA VAL A 108 -9.95 5.56 14.44
C VAL A 108 -10.66 5.43 15.79
N LYS A 109 -10.07 4.65 16.72
CA LYS A 109 -10.58 4.54 18.09
C LYS A 109 -10.14 5.70 18.96
N GLY A 110 -8.97 6.26 18.68
CA GLY A 110 -8.49 7.48 19.32
C GLY A 110 -7.14 7.93 18.79
N ILE A 111 -6.94 9.25 18.77
CA ILE A 111 -5.67 9.91 18.54
C ILE A 111 -5.49 10.91 19.68
N ASP A 112 -4.44 10.75 20.47
CA ASP A 112 -4.07 11.66 21.55
C ASP A 112 -2.74 12.33 21.20
N VAL A 113 -2.70 13.66 21.27
CA VAL A 113 -1.54 14.46 20.92
C VAL A 113 -1.18 15.37 22.09
N THR A 114 0.04 15.24 22.59
CA THR A 114 0.55 16.06 23.68
C THR A 114 1.78 16.86 23.24
N CYS A 115 1.79 18.15 23.53
CA CYS A 115 2.91 19.06 23.21
C CYS A 115 3.54 19.59 24.51
N ASN A 116 4.49 18.84 25.10
CA ASN A 116 5.18 19.19 26.35
C ASN A 116 6.70 19.19 26.15
N GLY A 117 7.23 20.15 25.39
CA GLY A 117 8.65 20.22 25.02
C GLY A 117 9.06 19.31 23.85
N SER A 118 8.33 18.21 23.65
CA SER A 118 8.27 17.39 22.42
C SER A 118 6.81 17.17 22.02
N VAL A 119 6.56 16.83 20.75
CA VAL A 119 5.22 16.50 20.24
C VAL A 119 5.10 14.98 20.23
N THR A 120 4.24 14.44 21.09
CA THR A 120 3.96 13.00 21.17
C THR A 120 2.56 12.71 20.66
N MET A 121 2.43 11.73 19.76
CA MET A 121 1.16 11.18 19.32
C MET A 121 1.02 9.74 19.78
N ARG A 122 -0.15 9.41 20.32
CA ARG A 122 -0.62 8.04 20.52
C ARG A 122 -1.84 7.80 19.65
N TYR A 123 -1.89 6.68 18.97
CA TYR A 123 -3.04 6.32 18.14
C TYR A 123 -3.49 4.90 18.42
N SER A 124 -4.79 4.67 18.24
CA SER A 124 -5.42 3.36 18.27
C SER A 124 -6.39 3.28 17.09
N ILE A 125 -6.17 2.32 16.21
CA ILE A 125 -6.94 2.11 14.98
C ILE A 125 -7.38 0.66 14.95
N SER A 126 -8.68 0.42 14.74
CA SER A 126 -9.19 -0.92 14.51
C SER A 126 -9.25 -1.24 13.02
N ILE A 127 -8.88 -2.48 12.70
CA ILE A 127 -8.91 -3.06 11.37
C ILE A 127 -9.88 -4.23 11.41
N LEU A 128 -10.94 -4.15 10.63
CA LEU A 128 -11.84 -5.26 10.37
C LEU A 128 -11.59 -5.76 8.95
N TYR A 129 -11.31 -7.06 8.80
CA TYR A 129 -11.05 -7.71 7.51
C TYR A 129 -11.94 -8.93 7.35
N ASP A 130 -12.55 -9.07 6.17
CA ASP A 130 -13.36 -10.24 5.80
C ASP A 130 -13.23 -10.56 4.30
N ASP A 131 -12.81 -11.77 3.94
CA ASP A 131 -12.79 -12.28 2.56
C ASP A 131 -13.71 -13.49 2.32
N GLY A 132 -14.61 -13.77 3.27
CA GLY A 132 -15.50 -14.93 3.29
C GLY A 132 -14.85 -16.24 3.77
N LYS A 133 -13.51 -16.29 3.91
CA LYS A 133 -12.77 -17.45 4.47
C LYS A 133 -12.10 -17.11 5.79
N LEU A 134 -11.59 -15.89 5.90
CA LEU A 134 -10.97 -15.34 7.08
C LEU A 134 -11.74 -14.10 7.51
N HIS A 135 -12.15 -14.10 8.77
CA HIS A 135 -12.67 -12.93 9.46
C HIS A 135 -11.66 -12.55 10.53
N SER A 136 -11.12 -11.34 10.47
CA SER A 136 -10.09 -10.86 11.40
C SER A 136 -10.45 -9.48 11.94
N PHE A 137 -10.22 -9.30 13.23
CA PHE A 137 -10.31 -8.02 13.90
C PHE A 137 -9.00 -7.77 14.62
N GLU A 138 -8.32 -6.70 14.25
CA GLU A 138 -7.01 -6.32 14.79
C GLU A 138 -7.04 -4.88 15.29
N ILE A 139 -6.24 -4.60 16.32
CA ILE A 139 -6.00 -3.24 16.79
C ILE A 139 -4.53 -2.92 16.52
N VAL A 140 -4.31 -1.75 15.92
CA VAL A 140 -3.00 -1.16 15.72
C VAL A 140 -2.87 0.01 16.68
N GLU A 141 -1.89 -0.11 17.57
CA GLU A 141 -1.53 0.95 18.51
C GLU A 141 -0.09 1.34 18.25
N GLY A 142 0.18 2.64 18.36
CA GLY A 142 1.53 3.17 18.20
C GLY A 142 1.70 4.48 18.95
N GLU A 143 2.97 4.78 19.25
CA GLU A 143 3.40 6.03 19.86
C GLU A 143 4.55 6.59 19.02
N VAL A 144 4.44 7.87 18.64
CA VAL A 144 5.45 8.58 17.86
C VAL A 144 5.83 9.85 18.62
N ILE A 145 7.12 10.08 18.79
CA ILE A 145 7.67 11.24 19.52
C ILE A 145 8.58 12.01 18.58
N VAL A 146 8.28 13.29 18.39
CA VAL A 146 9.04 14.25 17.56
C VAL A 146 9.55 15.41 18.41
#